data_AF-A0AAE4HV56-F1
#
_entry.id   AF-A0AAE4HV56-F1
#
_cell.length_a   1.000
_cell.length_b   1.000
_cell.length_c   1.000
_cell.angle_alpha   90.00
_cell.angle_beta   90.00
_cell.angle_gamma   90.00
#
_symmetry.space_group_name_H-M   'P 1'
#
loop_
_entity.id
_entity.type
_entity.pdbx_description
1 polymer ?
#
loop_
_entity_poly.entity_id
_entity_poly.type
_entity_poly.pdbx_seq_one_letter_code
_entity_poly.pdbx_strand_id
1 'polypeptide(L)'
;MKPSDQWKAINDKQFWKHIPKDYKSHSGKPLTAKHSAKTIHLNLTDKQFNWLQTFRRNYRNFYGSDDSVVESLLVNMINKPLEQYIDPTTDRWSRVHNTREAESHHTYVISEEVLKKVGEITLDSRVISAQTQLKIIIQNSKQLHDNGWFYDLTKRKTKNPTRKEVI
;
A
#
# COMPACT_ATOMS: atom_id res chain seq x y z
N MET A 1 -9.32 -11.78 -51.71
CA MET A 1 -10.31 -11.36 -50.70
C MET A 1 -9.82 -10.05 -50.11
N LYS A 2 -10.64 -8.99 -50.05
CA LYS A 2 -10.14 -7.71 -49.49
C LYS A 2 -10.00 -7.84 -47.97
N PRO A 3 -9.02 -7.19 -47.32
CA PRO A 3 -8.87 -7.25 -45.86
C PRO A 3 -10.16 -6.90 -45.10
N SER A 4 -11.00 -6.01 -45.65
CA SER A 4 -12.33 -5.67 -45.12
C SER A 4 -13.27 -6.87 -45.02
N ASP A 5 -13.20 -7.79 -45.98
CA ASP A 5 -14.10 -8.93 -46.09
C ASP A 5 -13.68 -10.03 -45.10
N GLN A 6 -12.37 -10.14 -44.83
CA GLN A 6 -11.84 -11.03 -43.80
C GLN A 6 -12.23 -10.54 -42.39
N TRP A 7 -12.13 -9.24 -42.12
CA TRP A 7 -12.58 -8.67 -40.85
C TRP A 7 -14.07 -8.83 -40.61
N LYS A 8 -14.90 -8.66 -41.65
CA LYS A 8 -16.33 -8.94 -41.57
C LYS A 8 -16.59 -10.41 -41.24
N ALA A 9 -15.96 -11.34 -41.95
CA ALA A 9 -16.12 -12.78 -41.68
C ALA A 9 -15.68 -13.17 -40.26
N ILE A 10 -14.62 -12.55 -39.71
CA ILE A 10 -14.18 -12.78 -38.33
C ILE A 10 -15.19 -12.21 -37.33
N ASN A 11 -15.71 -11.00 -37.59
CA ASN A 11 -16.69 -10.36 -36.72
C ASN A 11 -18.04 -11.11 -36.73
N ASP A 12 -18.45 -11.65 -37.88
CA ASP A 12 -19.71 -12.39 -38.04
C ASP A 12 -19.66 -13.78 -37.39
N LYS A 13 -18.47 -14.35 -37.21
CA LYS A 13 -18.26 -15.61 -36.48
C LYS A 13 -18.03 -15.44 -34.98
N GLN A 14 -18.13 -14.22 -34.44
CA GLN A 14 -17.94 -14.01 -33.01
C GLN A 14 -19.09 -14.63 -32.21
N PHE A 15 -18.74 -15.48 -31.25
CA PHE A 15 -19.70 -16.24 -30.45
C PHE A 15 -20.76 -15.36 -29.75
N TRP A 16 -20.41 -14.11 -29.40
CA TRP A 16 -21.34 -13.17 -28.76
C TRP A 16 -22.50 -12.72 -29.65
N LYS A 17 -22.41 -12.84 -30.98
CA LYS A 17 -23.53 -12.56 -31.88
C LYS A 17 -24.62 -13.64 -31.86
N HIS A 18 -24.29 -14.83 -31.33
CA HIS A 18 -25.20 -15.97 -31.22
C HIS A 18 -25.70 -16.18 -29.80
N ILE A 19 -25.41 -15.25 -28.90
CA ILE A 19 -25.90 -15.30 -27.52
C ILE A 19 -27.42 -15.01 -27.53
N PRO A 20 -28.25 -15.88 -26.90
CA PRO A 20 -29.68 -15.64 -26.76
C PRO A 20 -29.97 -14.29 -26.11
N LYS A 21 -31.06 -13.60 -26.50
CA LYS A 21 -31.43 -12.28 -25.93
C LYS A 21 -31.64 -12.32 -24.42
N ASP A 22 -31.93 -13.50 -23.88
CA ASP A 22 -32.15 -13.82 -22.47
C ASP A 22 -30.93 -14.45 -21.78
N TYR A 23 -29.77 -14.48 -22.44
CA TYR A 23 -28.55 -14.99 -21.84
C TYR A 23 -28.14 -14.16 -20.62
N LYS A 24 -28.13 -14.83 -19.47
CA LYS A 24 -27.53 -14.32 -18.24
C LYS A 24 -26.12 -14.88 -18.15
N SER A 25 -25.10 -14.02 -18.15
CA SER A 25 -23.73 -14.47 -17.96
C SER A 25 -23.62 -15.27 -16.66
N HIS A 26 -22.99 -16.44 -16.71
CA HIS A 26 -22.75 -17.25 -15.51
C HIS A 26 -21.69 -16.64 -14.59
N SER A 27 -20.99 -15.57 -15.03
CA SER A 27 -20.27 -14.70 -14.12
C SER A 27 -21.28 -14.01 -13.22
N GLY A 28 -21.24 -14.33 -11.92
CA GLY A 28 -22.07 -13.70 -10.90
C GLY A 28 -22.05 -12.17 -11.01
N LYS A 29 -23.01 -11.52 -10.32
CA LYS A 29 -23.05 -10.06 -10.18
C LYS A 29 -21.63 -9.53 -10.03
N PRO A 30 -21.23 -8.46 -10.76
CA PRO A 30 -19.91 -7.89 -10.61
C PRO A 30 -19.67 -7.74 -9.11
N LEU A 31 -18.63 -8.41 -8.60
CA LEU A 31 -18.23 -8.26 -7.21
C LEU A 31 -18.16 -6.77 -6.99
N THR A 32 -18.98 -6.23 -6.07
CA THR A 32 -18.79 -4.85 -5.63
C THR A 32 -17.39 -4.85 -5.05
N ALA A 33 -16.41 -4.40 -5.83
CA ALA A 33 -15.06 -4.18 -5.36
C ALA A 33 -15.15 -3.01 -4.39
N LYS A 34 -15.67 -3.26 -3.18
CA LYS A 34 -15.61 -2.32 -2.06
C LYS A 34 -14.23 -2.41 -1.44
N HIS A 35 -13.19 -2.30 -2.26
CA HIS A 35 -11.92 -1.77 -1.77
C HIS A 35 -12.11 -0.25 -1.78
N SER A 36 -12.81 0.25 -0.75
CA SER A 36 -12.92 1.69 -0.55
C SER A 36 -11.55 2.19 -0.11
N ALA A 37 -11.00 3.11 -0.88
CA ALA A 37 -9.80 3.84 -0.51
C ALA A 37 -10.20 5.20 0.02
N LYS A 38 -9.48 5.66 1.04
CA LYS A 38 -9.71 6.94 1.70
C LYS A 38 -8.46 7.79 1.62
N THR A 39 -8.68 9.05 1.30
CA THR A 39 -7.64 10.07 1.34
C THR A 39 -7.33 10.43 2.79
N ILE A 40 -6.06 10.36 3.16
CA ILE A 40 -5.53 10.82 4.44
C ILE A 40 -4.53 11.95 4.22
N HIS A 41 -4.39 12.80 5.24
CA HIS A 41 -3.41 13.87 5.24
C HIS A 41 -2.43 13.61 6.38
N LEU A 42 -1.14 13.61 6.04
CA LEU A 42 -0.04 13.41 6.97
C LEU A 42 0.87 14.63 6.94
N ASN A 43 1.16 15.16 8.12
CA ASN A 43 2.09 16.27 8.27
C ASN A 43 3.50 15.69 8.43
N LEU A 44 4.37 15.98 7.48
CA LEU A 44 5.75 15.49 7.46
C LEU A 44 6.71 16.67 7.32
N THR A 45 7.88 16.56 7.95
CA THR A 45 8.99 17.47 7.65
C THR A 45 9.60 17.13 6.29
N ASP A 46 10.33 18.06 5.69
CA ASP A 46 11.01 17.82 4.41
C ASP A 46 11.95 16.61 4.47
N LYS A 47 12.62 16.39 5.62
CA LYS A 47 13.46 15.21 5.84
C LYS A 47 12.66 13.92 5.81
N GLN A 48 11.50 13.89 6.47
CA GLN A 48 10.62 12.72 6.50
C GLN A 48 10.05 12.43 5.12
N PHE A 49 9.59 13.45 4.41
CA PHE A 49 9.09 13.31 3.05
C PHE A 49 10.19 12.84 2.08
N ASN A 50 11.39 13.42 2.16
CA ASN A 50 12.53 13.01 1.35
C ASN A 50 12.98 11.58 1.63
N TRP A 51 12.84 11.12 2.88
CA TRP A 51 13.09 9.71 3.21
C TRP A 51 12.12 8.79 2.46
N LEU A 52 10.82 9.12 2.43
CA LEU A 52 9.82 8.33 1.68
C LEU A 52 10.12 8.30 0.18
N GLN A 53 10.45 9.45 -0.40
CA GLN A 53 10.84 9.54 -1.81
C GLN A 53 12.08 8.69 -2.11
N THR A 54 13.06 8.72 -1.21
CA THR A 54 14.30 7.94 -1.35
C THR A 54 14.02 6.45 -1.22
N PHE A 55 13.19 6.05 -0.25
CA PHE A 55 12.75 4.67 -0.10
C PHE A 55 12.04 4.17 -1.37
N ARG A 56 11.08 4.94 -1.88
CA ARG A 56 10.41 4.63 -3.16
C ARG A 56 11.40 4.48 -4.29
N ARG A 57 12.36 5.40 -4.43
CA ARG A 57 13.36 5.37 -5.51
C ARG A 57 14.25 4.13 -5.43
N ASN A 58 14.70 3.77 -4.23
CA ASN A 58 15.55 2.60 -4.00
C ASN A 58 14.79 1.28 -4.30
N TYR A 59 13.48 1.28 -4.12
CA TYR A 59 12.60 0.13 -4.29
C TYR A 59 11.56 0.35 -5.40
N ARG A 60 11.92 1.11 -6.45
CA ARG A 60 11.00 1.58 -7.50
C ARG A 60 10.27 0.45 -8.22
N ASN A 61 10.89 -0.73 -8.31
CA ASN A 61 10.30 -1.90 -8.94
C ASN A 61 9.13 -2.49 -8.14
N PHE A 62 8.99 -2.14 -6.86
CA PHE A 62 7.95 -2.62 -5.96
C PHE A 62 6.86 -1.58 -5.70
N TYR A 63 7.22 -0.29 -5.78
CA TYR A 63 6.33 0.81 -5.39
C TYR A 63 6.16 1.81 -6.55
N GLY A 64 4.95 1.85 -7.12
CA GLY A 64 4.60 2.75 -8.22
C GLY A 64 4.37 4.19 -7.77
N SER A 65 3.92 4.41 -6.54
CA SER A 65 3.58 5.73 -5.98
C SER A 65 4.01 5.85 -4.52
N ASP A 66 4.01 7.08 -3.99
CA ASP A 66 4.25 7.31 -2.57
C ASP A 66 3.11 6.75 -1.71
N ASP A 67 1.87 6.76 -2.21
CA ASP A 67 0.72 6.07 -1.58
C ASP A 67 1.05 4.59 -1.34
N SER A 68 1.60 3.91 -2.34
CA SER A 68 1.95 2.49 -2.27
C SER A 68 3.00 2.23 -1.19
N VAL A 69 3.97 3.16 -1.03
CA VAL A 69 4.99 3.07 0.02
C VAL A 69 4.36 3.26 1.39
N VAL A 70 3.58 4.33 1.59
CA VAL A 70 2.94 4.62 2.87
C VAL A 70 2.01 3.48 3.27
N GLU A 71 1.17 3.00 2.35
CA GLU A 71 0.29 1.86 2.60
C GLU A 71 1.08 0.62 3.00
N SER A 72 2.17 0.31 2.28
CA SER A 72 2.96 -0.88 2.56
C SER A 72 3.69 -0.80 3.90
N LEU A 73 4.17 0.39 4.30
CA LEU A 73 4.76 0.61 5.62
C LEU A 73 3.73 0.39 6.73
N LEU A 74 2.52 0.90 6.57
CA LEU A 74 1.42 0.72 7.52
C LEU A 74 0.97 -0.75 7.59
N VAL A 75 0.84 -1.42 6.44
CA VAL A 75 0.55 -2.87 6.37
C VAL A 75 1.64 -3.68 7.05
N ASN A 76 2.92 -3.33 6.85
CA ASN A 76 4.01 -4.01 7.52
C ASN A 76 3.92 -3.83 9.03
N MET A 77 3.55 -2.64 9.51
CA MET A 77 3.36 -2.37 10.94
C MET A 77 2.20 -3.17 11.55
N ILE A 78 1.08 -3.35 10.81
CA ILE A 78 -0.02 -4.23 11.23
C ILE A 78 0.48 -5.67 11.46
N ASN A 79 1.33 -6.17 10.57
CA ASN A 79 1.79 -7.56 10.61
C ASN A 79 3.03 -7.78 11.48
N LYS A 80 3.83 -6.74 11.70
CA LYS A 80 5.10 -6.76 12.43
C LYS A 80 5.13 -5.60 13.43
N PRO A 81 4.64 -5.85 14.66
CA PRO A 81 4.69 -4.87 15.75
C PRO A 81 6.12 -4.37 15.94
N LEU A 82 6.28 -3.05 16.00
CA LEU A 82 7.59 -2.41 16.00
C LEU A 82 8.37 -2.71 17.31
N GLU A 83 7.68 -3.00 18.41
CA GLU A 83 8.25 -3.36 19.72
C GLU A 83 9.08 -4.65 19.69
N GLN A 84 8.89 -5.50 18.68
CA GLN A 84 9.71 -6.70 18.48
C GLN A 84 11.07 -6.37 17.83
N TYR A 85 11.21 -5.18 17.25
CA TYR A 85 12.36 -4.77 16.46
C TYR A 85 13.11 -3.58 17.06
N ILE A 86 12.49 -2.87 17.99
CA ILE A 86 13.08 -1.74 18.71
C ILE A 86 12.65 -1.85 20.16
N ASP A 87 13.61 -1.70 21.08
CA ASP A 87 13.31 -1.64 22.51
C ASP A 87 12.59 -0.32 22.84
N PRO A 88 11.35 -0.38 23.35
CA PRO A 88 10.57 0.82 23.62
C PRO A 88 11.11 1.69 24.76
N THR A 89 12.01 1.16 25.59
CA THR A 89 12.56 1.84 26.76
C THR A 89 13.79 2.69 26.43
N THR A 90 14.58 2.28 25.44
CA THR A 90 15.77 3.01 24.97
C THR A 90 15.41 4.04 23.92
N ASP A 91 14.55 3.66 22.97
CA ASP A 91 14.14 4.49 21.85
C ASP A 91 12.74 5.04 22.13
N ARG A 92 12.68 6.06 23.00
CA ARG A 92 11.41 6.69 23.39
C ARG A 92 10.66 7.19 22.17
N TRP A 93 9.69 6.41 21.71
CA TRP A 93 8.68 6.72 20.68
C TRP A 93 8.01 8.09 20.89
N SER A 94 7.92 8.50 22.16
CA SER A 94 7.35 9.76 22.64
C SER A 94 8.22 10.99 22.37
N ARG A 95 9.45 10.81 21.87
CA ARG A 95 10.29 11.87 21.35
C ARG A 95 10.39 11.78 19.83
N VAL A 96 9.24 11.72 19.14
CA VAL A 96 9.17 12.43 17.86
C VAL A 96 9.55 13.86 18.22
N HIS A 97 10.80 14.20 17.98
CA HIS A 97 11.33 15.48 18.40
C HIS A 97 10.42 16.54 17.80
N ASN A 98 9.74 17.31 18.66
CA ASN A 98 9.24 18.64 18.33
C ASN A 98 10.46 19.55 18.11
N THR A 99 11.37 19.15 17.23
CA THR A 99 12.19 20.12 16.52
C THR A 99 11.21 21.00 15.79
N ARG A 100 11.36 22.32 15.97
CA ARG A 100 10.58 23.40 15.34
C ARG A 100 10.76 23.43 13.81
N GLU A 101 10.86 22.27 13.18
CA GLU A 101 10.93 22.10 11.74
C GLU A 101 9.54 22.30 11.18
N ALA A 102 9.45 23.04 10.07
CA ALA A 102 8.19 23.22 9.38
C ALA A 102 7.70 21.87 8.84
N GLU A 103 6.43 21.58 9.07
CA GLU A 103 5.75 20.41 8.51
C GLU A 103 4.86 20.85 7.35
N SER A 104 4.88 20.07 6.28
CA SER A 104 4.01 20.23 5.12
C SER A 104 2.92 19.18 5.12
N HIS A 105 1.75 19.55 4.61
CA HIS A 105 0.62 18.62 4.47
C HIS A 105 0.81 17.77 3.21
N HIS A 106 1.00 16.48 3.40
CA HIS A 106 1.08 15.52 2.30
C HIS A 106 -0.15 14.63 2.27
N THR A 107 -0.68 14.41 1.09
CA THR A 107 -1.94 13.68 0.89
C THR A 107 -1.63 12.30 0.33
N TYR A 108 -2.27 11.27 0.91
CA TYR A 108 -2.10 9.89 0.50
C TYR A 108 -3.45 9.18 0.35
N VAL A 109 -3.55 8.25 -0.59
CA VAL A 109 -4.75 7.43 -0.79
C VAL A 109 -4.47 6.01 -0.29
N ILE A 110 -5.16 5.59 0.77
CA ILE A 110 -4.92 4.31 1.46
C ILE A 110 -6.22 3.50 1.56
N SER A 111 -6.15 2.18 1.51
CA SER A 111 -7.31 1.32 1.77
C SER A 111 -7.95 1.60 3.14
N GLU A 112 -9.27 1.72 3.18
CA GLU A 112 -10.02 1.89 4.42
C GLU A 112 -9.80 0.74 5.41
N GLU A 113 -9.61 -0.48 4.91
CA GLU A 113 -9.34 -1.65 5.76
C GLU A 113 -7.99 -1.53 6.47
N VAL A 114 -6.99 -1.02 5.76
CA VAL A 114 -5.66 -0.76 6.33
C VAL A 114 -5.77 0.32 7.38
N LEU A 115 -6.47 1.43 7.09
CA LEU A 115 -6.65 2.52 8.05
C LEU A 115 -7.40 2.09 9.31
N LYS A 116 -8.41 1.21 9.18
CA LYS A 116 -9.14 0.66 10.32
C LYS A 116 -8.21 -0.14 11.23
N LYS A 117 -7.43 -1.07 10.65
CA LYS A 117 -6.47 -1.88 11.41
C LYS A 117 -5.34 -1.05 12.01
N VAL A 118 -4.81 -0.08 11.27
CA VAL A 118 -3.84 0.91 11.77
C VAL A 118 -4.38 1.65 13.00
N GLY A 119 -5.67 2.00 12.99
CA GLY A 119 -6.34 2.66 14.12
C GLY A 119 -6.54 1.77 15.35
N GLU A 120 -6.27 0.47 15.26
CA GLU A 120 -6.32 -0.48 16.39
C GLU A 120 -4.92 -0.77 16.96
N ILE A 121 -3.86 -0.34 16.27
CA ILE A 121 -2.48 -0.56 16.72
C ILE A 121 -2.21 0.29 17.96
N THR A 122 -1.91 -0.43 19.05
CA THR A 122 -1.45 0.17 20.30
C THR A 122 0.06 0.09 20.38
N LEU A 123 0.67 1.16 20.82
CA LEU A 123 2.07 1.25 21.16
C LEU A 123 2.18 1.77 22.59
N ASP A 124 2.91 1.07 23.45
CA ASP A 124 2.97 1.39 24.89
C ASP A 124 1.56 1.51 25.51
N SER A 125 0.68 0.56 25.16
CA SER A 125 -0.74 0.53 25.56
C SER A 125 -1.59 1.73 25.13
N ARG A 126 -1.12 2.56 24.20
CA ARG A 126 -1.85 3.71 23.65
C ARG A 126 -2.09 3.52 22.17
N VAL A 127 -3.33 3.71 21.73
CA VAL A 127 -3.64 3.76 20.30
C VAL A 127 -2.93 4.96 19.68
N ILE A 128 -2.17 4.73 18.62
CA ILE A 128 -1.42 5.78 17.93
C ILE A 128 -1.94 6.02 16.51
N SER A 129 -1.93 7.29 16.09
CA SER A 129 -2.39 7.67 14.75
C SER A 129 -1.47 7.15 13.64
N ALA A 130 -2.00 7.00 12.43
CA ALA A 130 -1.20 6.65 11.23
C ALA A 130 -0.02 7.61 11.00
N GLN A 131 -0.19 8.90 11.32
CA GLN A 131 0.89 9.89 11.25
C GLN A 131 2.02 9.57 12.24
N THR A 132 1.65 9.31 13.50
CA THR A 132 2.61 8.97 14.55
C THR A 132 3.37 7.69 14.18
N GLN A 133 2.63 6.67 13.73
CA GLN A 133 3.19 5.40 13.24
C GLN A 133 4.24 5.62 12.13
N LEU A 134 3.89 6.38 11.09
CA LEU A 134 4.81 6.65 9.99
C LEU A 134 6.05 7.43 10.46
N LYS A 135 5.87 8.44 11.31
CA LYS A 135 7.00 9.23 11.84
C LYS A 135 7.97 8.38 12.65
N ILE A 136 7.45 7.46 13.47
CA ILE A 136 8.27 6.51 14.23
C ILE A 136 9.09 5.62 13.29
N ILE A 137 8.46 5.06 12.25
CA ILE A 137 9.14 4.19 11.28
C ILE A 137 10.29 4.94 10.61
N ILE A 138 10.04 6.17 10.18
CA ILE A 138 11.06 7.01 9.51
C ILE A 138 12.18 7.38 10.48
N GLN A 139 11.83 7.81 11.70
CA GLN A 139 12.82 8.22 12.71
C GLN A 139 13.77 7.09 13.08
N ASN A 140 13.25 5.86 13.19
CA ASN A 140 14.03 4.69 13.57
C ASN A 140 14.46 3.85 12.37
N SER A 141 14.44 4.41 11.16
CA SER A 141 14.60 3.63 9.93
C SER A 141 15.90 2.84 9.87
N LYS A 142 16.98 3.37 10.44
CA LYS A 142 18.28 2.71 10.44
C LYS A 142 18.24 1.41 11.27
N GLN A 143 17.80 1.52 12.51
CA GLN A 143 17.68 0.37 13.41
C GLN A 143 16.66 -0.65 12.91
N LEU A 144 15.52 -0.20 12.38
CA LEU A 144 14.54 -1.09 11.74
C LEU A 144 15.11 -1.83 10.54
N HIS A 145 15.99 -1.19 9.77
CA HIS A 145 16.68 -1.84 8.67
C HIS A 145 17.67 -2.88 9.18
N ASP A 146 18.50 -2.52 10.15
CA ASP A 146 19.51 -3.40 10.75
C ASP A 146 18.87 -4.63 11.42
N ASN A 147 17.71 -4.45 12.06
CA ASN A 147 16.94 -5.51 12.72
C ASN A 147 15.99 -6.26 11.77
N GLY A 148 16.02 -5.97 10.46
CA GLY A 148 15.29 -6.73 9.44
C GLY A 148 13.77 -6.47 9.38
N TRP A 149 13.25 -5.41 10.00
CA TRP A 149 11.83 -5.06 9.93
C TRP A 149 11.37 -4.80 8.49
N PHE A 150 12.24 -4.16 7.70
CA PHE A 150 12.01 -3.87 6.27
C PHE A 150 12.23 -5.06 5.33
N TYR A 151 12.60 -6.24 5.84
CA TYR A 151 12.99 -7.39 4.99
C TYR A 151 11.92 -7.73 3.94
N ASP A 152 10.65 -7.83 4.36
CA ASP A 152 9.52 -8.17 3.46
C ASP A 152 9.09 -7.02 2.56
N LEU A 153 9.54 -5.79 2.85
CA LEU A 153 9.28 -4.61 2.03
C LEU A 153 10.35 -4.41 0.95
N THR A 154 11.52 -5.03 1.12
CA THR A 154 12.70 -4.78 0.28
C THR A 154 13.14 -6.02 -0.50
N LYS A 155 12.75 -7.23 -0.06
CA LYS A 155 13.11 -8.49 -0.70
C LYS A 155 11.97 -9.24 -1.39
N ARG A 156 10.79 -8.65 -1.60
CA ARG A 156 9.76 -9.30 -2.43
C ARG A 156 10.39 -9.66 -3.76
N LYS A 157 10.48 -10.96 -4.10
CA LYS A 157 10.85 -11.35 -5.47
C LYS A 157 9.86 -10.66 -6.40
N THR A 158 10.31 -10.21 -7.57
CA THR A 158 9.44 -9.90 -8.71
C THR A 158 8.74 -11.19 -9.18
N LYS A 159 7.94 -11.80 -8.32
CA LYS A 159 6.91 -12.72 -8.77
C LYS A 159 5.90 -11.82 -9.45
N ASN A 160 5.92 -11.82 -10.79
CA ASN A 160 4.71 -11.57 -11.56
C ASN A 160 3.59 -12.33 -10.84
N PRO A 161 2.64 -11.66 -10.16
CA PRO A 161 1.57 -12.36 -9.51
C PRO A 161 0.64 -12.81 -10.63
N THR A 162 0.89 -13.99 -11.20
CA THR A 162 -0.16 -14.67 -11.93
C THR A 162 -1.30 -14.89 -10.94
N ARG A 163 -2.48 -14.43 -11.38
CA ARG A 163 -3.80 -14.28 -10.74
C ARG A 163 -4.38 -15.51 -10.01
N LYS A 164 -3.56 -16.47 -9.58
CA LYS A 164 -3.96 -17.78 -9.05
C LYS A 164 -3.60 -18.02 -7.58
N GLU A 165 -2.83 -17.14 -6.92
CA GLU A 165 -2.43 -17.36 -5.51
C GLU A 165 -3.30 -16.61 -4.48
N VAL A 166 -4.54 -16.20 -4.84
CA VAL A 166 -5.54 -15.73 -3.86
C VAL A 166 -6.90 -16.35 -4.18
N ILE A 167 -7.07 -17.62 -3.82
CA ILE A 167 -8.32 -18.22 -3.33
C ILE A 167 -7.93 -19.23 -2.24
#